data_AF-A0A535MTU7-F1
#
_entry.id   AF-A0A535MTU7-F1
#
_cell.length_a   1.000
_cell.length_b   1.000
_cell.length_c   1.000
_cell.angle_alpha   90.00
_cell.angle_beta   90.00
_cell.angle_gamma   90.00
#
_symmetry.space_group_name_H-M   'P 1'
#
loop_
_entity.id
_entity.type
_entity.pdbx_description
1 polymer ?
#
loop_
_entity_poly.entity_id
_entity_poly.type
_entity_poly.pdbx_seq_one_letter_code
_entity_poly.pdbx_strand_id
1 'polypeptide(L)'
;MAPKPRKVTIRGREYRVLLPSIRDPRLHVAAVLLTLQVLGQTVLDFRLSIAQIVICLAAGAFIEFGYELFKNTTIMWPASGLLTGNSTAFILRVPGTFHGQWWSTRGWWIFVGVVVVSMASKYLIRWRGRHIFNPSNLGLVLAFVALGPQYTEPQDLWWIPMGQ
;
A
#
# COMPACT_ATOMS: atom_id res chain seq x y z
N MET A 1 -27.46 10.36 10.51
CA MET A 1 -26.76 11.54 11.05
C MET A 1 -25.29 11.45 10.64
N ALA A 2 -24.84 12.26 9.67
CA ALA A 2 -23.44 12.25 9.23
C ALA A 2 -22.54 12.71 10.40
N PRO A 3 -21.40 12.04 10.69
CA PRO A 3 -20.57 12.42 11.82
C PRO A 3 -20.03 13.84 11.59
N LYS A 4 -20.27 14.72 12.58
CA LYS A 4 -19.76 16.10 12.61
C LYS A 4 -18.23 16.04 12.42
N PRO A 5 -17.65 16.68 11.39
CA PRO A 5 -16.20 16.68 11.21
C PRO A 5 -15.57 17.36 12.42
N ARG A 6 -14.77 16.62 13.20
CA ARG A 6 -14.03 17.17 14.32
C ARG A 6 -12.96 18.10 13.74
N LYS A 7 -13.02 19.39 14.09
CA LYS A 7 -12.00 20.37 13.73
C LYS A 7 -11.04 20.48 14.91
N VAL A 8 -9.75 20.45 14.64
CA VAL A 8 -8.71 20.70 15.65
C VAL A 8 -7.92 21.91 15.18
N THR A 9 -7.90 22.96 15.99
CA THR A 9 -7.15 24.18 15.70
C THR A 9 -5.76 24.05 16.33
N ILE A 10 -4.73 23.92 15.51
CA ILE A 10 -3.32 23.91 15.97
C ILE A 10 -2.66 25.17 15.41
N ARG A 11 -2.07 25.99 16.29
CA ARG A 11 -1.35 27.23 15.93
C ARG A 11 -2.13 28.18 15.01
N GLY A 12 -3.43 28.34 15.26
CA GLY A 12 -4.28 29.28 14.52
C GLY A 12 -4.73 28.82 13.13
N ARG A 13 -4.40 27.59 12.70
CA ARG A 13 -4.96 26.96 11.49
C ARG A 13 -5.99 25.88 11.86
N GLU A 14 -7.14 25.91 11.20
CA GLU A 14 -8.17 24.87 11.35
C GLU A 14 -7.76 23.62 10.57
N TYR A 15 -7.46 22.52 11.29
CA TYR A 15 -7.26 21.21 10.68
C TYR A 15 -8.56 20.40 10.78
N ARG A 16 -9.10 19.97 9.64
CA ARG A 16 -10.22 19.01 9.65
C ARG A 16 -9.65 17.63 10.00
N VAL A 17 -10.17 17.01 11.07
CA VAL A 17 -9.75 15.69 11.51
C VAL A 17 -10.76 14.65 11.03
N LEU A 18 -10.30 13.75 10.16
CA LEU A 18 -11.07 12.60 9.69
C LEU A 18 -10.48 11.34 10.31
N LEU A 19 -11.14 10.87 11.37
CA LEU A 19 -10.79 9.63 12.07
C LEU A 19 -11.25 8.40 11.27
N PRO A 20 -10.59 7.24 11.45
CA PRO A 20 -11.03 6.00 10.84
C PRO A 20 -12.43 5.64 11.34
N SER A 21 -13.35 5.37 10.40
CA SER A 21 -14.70 4.90 10.69
C SER A 21 -14.78 3.41 10.44
N ILE A 22 -15.32 2.65 11.40
CA ILE A 22 -15.55 1.20 11.27
C ILE A 22 -16.53 0.90 10.11
N ARG A 23 -17.38 1.87 9.76
CA ARG A 23 -18.32 1.77 8.63
C ARG A 23 -17.67 2.06 7.27
N ASP A 24 -16.37 2.36 7.22
CA ASP A 24 -15.68 2.56 5.95
C ASP A 24 -15.42 1.19 5.28
N PRO A 25 -15.91 0.95 4.05
CA PRO A 25 -15.64 -0.29 3.32
C PRO A 25 -14.15 -0.60 3.19
N ARG A 26 -13.28 0.42 3.21
CA ARG A 26 -11.83 0.24 3.14
C ARG A 26 -11.25 -0.50 4.34
N LEU A 27 -11.88 -0.38 5.52
CA LEU A 27 -11.44 -1.12 6.71
C LEU A 27 -11.69 -2.62 6.56
N HIS A 28 -12.79 -2.99 5.90
CA HIS A 28 -13.13 -4.39 5.60
C HIS A 28 -12.15 -4.99 4.59
N VAL A 29 -11.80 -4.24 3.54
CA VAL A 29 -10.77 -4.66 2.59
C VAL A 29 -9.41 -4.81 3.26
N ALA A 30 -9.04 -3.87 4.14
CA ALA A 30 -7.81 -3.96 4.91
C ALA A 30 -7.79 -5.20 5.83
N ALA A 31 -8.93 -5.56 6.44
CA ALA A 31 -9.05 -6.77 7.24
C ALA A 31 -8.86 -8.04 6.39
N VAL A 32 -9.47 -8.11 5.20
CA VAL A 32 -9.26 -9.23 4.27
C VAL A 32 -7.80 -9.34 3.85
N LEU A 33 -7.17 -8.23 3.46
CA LEU A 33 -5.75 -8.20 3.07
C LEU A 33 -4.86 -8.64 4.24
N LEU A 34 -5.15 -8.17 5.47
CA LEU A 34 -4.42 -8.59 6.66
C LEU A 34 -4.53 -10.11 6.88
N THR A 35 -5.73 -10.68 6.78
CA THR A 35 -5.94 -12.12 6.92
C THR A 35 -5.17 -12.91 5.86
N LEU A 36 -5.23 -12.47 4.60
CA LEU A 36 -4.46 -13.08 3.51
C LEU A 36 -2.96 -12.93 3.73
N GLN A 37 -2.51 -11.81 4.30
CA GLN A 37 -1.10 -11.59 4.61
C GLN A 37 -0.63 -12.53 5.73
N VAL A 38 -1.44 -12.73 6.77
CA VAL A 38 -1.15 -13.69 7.85
C VAL A 38 -1.09 -15.11 7.29
N LEU A 39 -2.12 -15.53 6.54
CA LEU A 39 -2.12 -16.86 5.88
C LEU A 39 -0.92 -17.02 4.94
N GLY A 40 -0.57 -15.96 4.20
CA GLY A 40 0.62 -15.90 3.36
C GLY A 40 1.90 -16.17 4.13
N GLN A 41 2.02 -15.57 5.31
CA GLN A 41 3.18 -15.66 6.19
C GLN A 41 3.22 -16.92 7.06
N THR A 42 2.14 -17.70 7.17
CA THR A 42 2.11 -18.89 8.04
C THR A 42 1.85 -20.20 7.30
N VAL A 43 1.10 -20.16 6.20
CA VAL A 43 0.66 -21.37 5.47
C VAL A 43 1.20 -21.41 4.05
N LEU A 44 1.31 -20.26 3.37
CA LEU A 44 1.67 -20.20 1.95
C LEU A 44 3.14 -19.86 1.70
N ASP A 45 3.98 -19.91 2.74
CA ASP A 45 5.42 -19.67 2.69
C ASP A 45 5.84 -18.44 1.89
N PHE A 46 5.13 -17.31 2.08
CA PHE A 46 5.42 -16.08 1.34
C PHE A 46 6.88 -15.65 1.48
N ARG A 47 7.52 -15.39 0.34
CA ARG A 47 8.87 -14.84 0.22
C ARG A 47 8.89 -13.33 0.42
N LEU A 48 8.23 -12.86 1.47
CA LEU A 48 8.04 -11.45 1.80
C LEU A 48 8.29 -11.28 3.30
N SER A 49 9.01 -10.25 3.70
CA SER A 49 9.28 -9.96 5.11
C SER A 49 8.22 -9.03 5.72
N ILE A 50 8.07 -9.10 7.04
CA ILE A 50 7.25 -8.15 7.81
C ILE A 50 7.82 -6.74 7.67
N ALA A 51 9.15 -6.59 7.65
CA ALA A 51 9.79 -5.29 7.44
C ALA A 51 9.42 -4.66 6.07
N GLN A 52 9.37 -5.45 4.99
CA GLN A 52 8.96 -4.97 3.66
C GLN A 52 7.49 -4.50 3.66
N ILE A 53 6.60 -5.25 4.31
CA ILE A 53 5.19 -4.86 4.46
C ILE A 53 5.09 -3.53 5.21
N VAL A 54 5.76 -3.41 6.36
CA VAL A 54 5.73 -2.19 7.18
C VAL A 54 6.29 -0.99 6.40
N ILE A 55 7.37 -1.18 5.63
CA ILE A 55 7.96 -0.13 4.77
C ILE A 55 6.95 0.35 3.72
N CYS A 56 6.23 -0.56 3.06
CA CYS A 56 5.19 -0.19 2.10
C CYS A 56 4.03 0.59 2.73
N LEU A 57 3.55 0.11 3.88
CA LEU A 57 2.49 0.78 4.63
C LEU A 57 2.92 2.18 5.06
N ALA A 58 4.13 2.30 5.61
CA ALA A 58 4.71 3.57 6.02
C ALA A 58 4.84 4.52 4.82
N ALA A 59 5.42 4.08 3.70
CA ALA A 59 5.56 4.89 2.50
C ALA A 59 4.20 5.41 1.99
N GLY A 60 3.20 4.53 1.88
CA GLY A 60 1.86 4.92 1.44
C GLY A 60 1.20 5.89 2.41
N ALA A 61 1.32 5.65 3.71
CA ALA A 61 0.79 6.51 4.76
C ALA A 61 1.44 7.91 4.75
N PHE A 62 2.76 7.97 4.67
CA PHE A 62 3.50 9.23 4.63
C PHE A 62 3.18 10.06 3.40
N ILE A 63 3.05 9.44 2.22
CA ILE A 63 2.71 10.16 0.99
C ILE A 63 1.29 10.72 1.06
N GLU A 64 0.31 9.93 1.50
CA GLU A 64 -1.08 10.41 1.63
C GLU A 64 -1.19 11.50 2.70
N PHE A 65 -0.62 11.25 3.87
CA PHE A 65 -0.63 12.21 4.97
C PHE A 65 0.07 13.53 4.58
N GLY A 66 1.25 13.45 3.96
CA GLY A 66 1.97 14.62 3.46
C GLY A 66 1.15 15.38 2.42
N TYR A 67 0.63 14.70 1.41
CA TYR A 67 -0.19 15.32 0.37
C TYR A 67 -1.39 16.07 0.94
N GLU A 68 -2.13 15.45 1.86
CA GLU A 68 -3.31 16.04 2.49
C GLU A 68 -2.98 17.18 3.45
N LEU A 69 -1.85 17.08 4.15
CA LEU A 69 -1.35 18.13 5.03
C LEU A 69 -0.93 19.37 4.23
N PHE A 70 -0.16 19.20 3.15
CA PHE A 70 0.33 20.31 2.33
C PHE A 70 -0.76 20.94 1.46
N LYS A 71 -1.60 20.12 0.81
CA LYS A 71 -2.59 20.63 -0.16
C LYS A 71 -3.88 21.09 0.50
N ASN A 72 -4.37 20.34 1.49
CA ASN A 72 -5.70 20.53 2.06
C ASN A 72 -5.66 20.95 3.53
N THR A 73 -4.47 21.11 4.14
CA THR A 73 -4.30 21.41 5.58
C THR A 73 -5.19 20.52 6.45
N THR A 74 -5.32 19.25 6.06
CA THR A 74 -6.26 18.30 6.65
C THR A 74 -5.47 17.15 7.24
N ILE A 75 -5.66 16.90 8.55
CA ILE A 75 -5.07 15.75 9.22
C ILE A 75 -6.07 14.60 9.12
N MET A 76 -5.88 13.73 8.15
CA MET A 76 -6.71 12.54 7.97
C MET A 76 -5.93 11.26 8.25
N TRP A 77 -6.66 10.23 8.67
CA TRP A 77 -6.14 8.87 8.68
C TRP A 77 -5.86 8.40 7.24
N PRO A 78 -4.62 7.98 6.91
CA PRO A 78 -4.24 7.65 5.54
C PRO A 78 -4.72 6.25 5.13
N ALA A 79 -6.03 5.99 5.23
CA ALA A 79 -6.63 4.70 4.94
C ALA A 79 -6.32 4.20 3.53
N SER A 80 -6.29 5.11 2.55
CA SER A 80 -6.10 4.70 1.15
C SER A 80 -4.63 4.50 0.82
N GLY A 81 -3.72 5.27 1.41
CA GLY A 81 -2.28 5.07 1.30
C GLY A 81 -1.85 3.76 1.94
N LEU A 82 -2.41 3.43 3.11
CA LEU A 82 -2.20 2.14 3.76
C LEU A 82 -2.72 0.98 2.91
N LEU A 83 -3.90 1.11 2.31
CA LEU A 83 -4.45 0.06 1.43
C LEU A 83 -3.60 -0.12 0.17
N THR A 84 -3.18 0.96 -0.49
CA THR A 84 -2.28 0.89 -1.64
C THR A 84 -0.96 0.23 -1.26
N GLY A 85 -0.34 0.64 -0.14
CA GLY A 85 0.90 0.04 0.35
C GLY A 85 0.74 -1.44 0.66
N ASN A 86 -0.36 -1.83 1.30
CA ASN A 86 -0.65 -3.22 1.61
C ASN A 86 -0.83 -4.06 0.33
N SER A 87 -1.63 -3.58 -0.63
CA SER A 87 -1.83 -4.27 -1.92
C SER A 87 -0.52 -4.42 -2.70
N THR A 88 0.34 -3.39 -2.72
CA THR A 88 1.65 -3.46 -3.35
C THR A 88 2.55 -4.47 -2.66
N ALA A 89 2.64 -4.44 -1.33
CA ALA A 89 3.44 -5.42 -0.57
C ALA A 89 2.93 -6.85 -0.77
N PHE A 90 1.61 -7.03 -0.84
CA PHE A 90 1.00 -8.34 -1.03
C PHE A 90 1.40 -8.99 -2.36
N ILE A 91 1.54 -8.21 -3.45
CA ILE A 91 1.82 -8.72 -4.79
C ILE A 91 3.33 -8.73 -5.11
N LEU A 92 4.07 -7.69 -4.72
CA LEU A 92 5.47 -7.52 -5.10
C LEU A 92 6.37 -8.50 -4.34
N ARG A 93 7.23 -9.22 -5.06
CA ARG A 93 8.31 -10.02 -4.50
C ARG A 93 9.66 -9.55 -5.06
N VAL A 94 10.69 -9.72 -4.23
CA VAL A 94 12.07 -9.41 -4.59
C VAL A 94 12.91 -10.67 -4.41
N PRO A 95 13.64 -11.11 -5.45
CA PRO A 95 14.50 -12.29 -5.38
C PRO A 95 15.45 -12.27 -4.20
N GLY A 96 15.63 -13.43 -3.58
CA GLY A 96 16.53 -13.62 -2.44
C GLY A 96 15.95 -13.21 -1.09
N THR A 97 14.68 -12.82 -0.99
CA THR A 97 13.96 -12.89 0.29
C THR A 97 13.42 -14.31 0.45
N PHE A 98 13.66 -14.94 1.60
CA PHE A 98 13.19 -16.30 1.88
C PHE A 98 12.18 -16.29 3.02
N HIS A 99 11.31 -17.30 3.03
CA HIS A 99 10.39 -17.51 4.13
C HIS A 99 11.15 -17.63 5.47
N GLY A 100 10.58 -17.08 6.54
CA GLY A 100 11.23 -17.01 7.86
C GLY A 100 12.15 -15.79 8.08
N GLN A 101 12.52 -15.04 7.03
CA GLN A 101 13.33 -13.82 7.17
C GLN A 101 12.48 -12.58 7.45
N TRP A 102 11.76 -12.57 8.58
CA TRP A 102 10.71 -11.58 8.86
C TRP A 102 11.20 -10.13 8.94
N TRP A 103 12.47 -9.90 9.25
CA TRP A 103 13.05 -8.55 9.40
C TRP A 103 13.98 -8.14 8.24
N SER A 104 13.99 -8.90 7.15
CA SER A 104 14.81 -8.56 5.98
C SER A 104 14.33 -7.28 5.29
N THR A 105 15.23 -6.32 5.07
CA THR A 105 14.95 -5.08 4.34
C THR A 105 15.42 -5.15 2.87
N ARG A 106 15.65 -6.36 2.35
CA ARG A 106 16.14 -6.54 0.99
C ARG A 106 15.19 -5.94 -0.04
N GLY A 107 15.73 -5.18 -0.99
CA GLY A 107 14.93 -4.53 -2.03
C GLY A 107 13.97 -3.45 -1.52
N TRP A 108 14.15 -2.93 -0.29
CA TRP A 108 13.26 -1.90 0.29
C TRP A 108 13.03 -0.71 -0.65
N TRP A 109 14.06 -0.29 -1.40
CA TRP A 109 13.99 0.82 -2.35
C TRP A 109 13.05 0.52 -3.52
N ILE A 110 12.93 -0.75 -3.95
CA ILE A 110 11.97 -1.17 -4.96
C ILE A 110 10.56 -1.03 -4.40
N PHE A 111 10.31 -1.59 -3.21
CA PHE A 111 9.01 -1.49 -2.53
C PHE A 111 8.56 -0.03 -2.36
N VAL A 112 9.46 0.84 -1.87
CA VAL A 112 9.19 2.28 -1.75
C VAL A 112 8.95 2.90 -3.12
N GLY A 113 9.78 2.61 -4.12
CA GLY A 113 9.64 3.13 -5.48
C GLY A 113 8.29 2.79 -6.10
N VAL A 114 7.85 1.54 -5.98
CA VAL A 114 6.53 1.11 -6.48
C VAL A 114 5.41 1.86 -5.76
N VAL A 115 5.45 1.96 -4.43
CA VAL A 115 4.44 2.71 -3.66
C VAL A 115 4.42 4.19 -4.04
N VAL A 116 5.59 4.81 -4.25
CA VAL A 116 5.71 6.20 -4.70
C VAL A 116 5.06 6.38 -6.07
N VAL A 117 5.38 5.53 -7.04
CA VAL A 117 4.80 5.59 -8.39
C VAL A 117 3.29 5.36 -8.35
N SER A 118 2.83 4.38 -7.57
CA SER A 118 1.41 4.11 -7.36
C SER A 118 0.67 5.33 -6.79
N MET A 119 1.21 5.92 -5.73
CA MET A 119 0.61 7.09 -5.09
C MET A 119 0.70 8.33 -5.98
N ALA A 120 1.80 8.53 -6.70
CA ALA A 120 1.94 9.61 -7.68
C ALA A 120 0.89 9.48 -8.79
N SER A 121 0.68 8.28 -9.33
CA SER A 121 -0.38 8.02 -10.31
C SER A 121 -1.77 8.37 -9.76
N LYS A 122 -2.06 8.01 -8.50
CA LYS A 122 -3.31 8.38 -7.82
C LYS A 122 -3.52 9.90 -7.81
N TYR A 123 -2.49 10.71 -7.56
CA TYR A 123 -2.65 12.17 -7.43
C TYR A 123 -2.49 12.94 -8.74
N LEU A 124 -1.68 12.45 -9.68
CA LEU A 124 -1.36 13.11 -10.93
C LEU A 124 -2.27 12.68 -12.09
N ILE A 125 -2.62 11.40 -12.16
CA ILE A 125 -3.40 10.83 -13.26
C ILE A 125 -4.85 10.67 -12.81
N ARG A 126 -5.59 11.78 -12.89
CA ARG A 126 -7.04 11.83 -12.62
C ARG A 126 -7.76 12.38 -13.84
N TRP A 127 -8.75 11.64 -14.34
CA TRP A 127 -9.61 12.09 -15.42
C TRP A 127 -11.03 12.27 -14.91
N ARG A 128 -11.60 13.48 -15.07
CA ARG A 128 -12.92 13.85 -14.54
C ARG A 128 -13.13 13.51 -13.06
N GLY A 129 -12.09 13.70 -12.25
CA GLY A 129 -12.13 13.43 -10.81
C GLY A 129 -12.08 11.94 -10.41
N ARG A 130 -11.92 11.02 -11.36
CA ARG A 130 -11.74 9.58 -11.10
C ARG A 130 -10.34 9.12 -11.53
N HIS A 131 -9.79 8.16 -10.80
CA HIS A 131 -8.55 7.49 -11.23
C HIS A 131 -8.91 6.54 -12.37
N ILE A 132 -8.22 6.65 -13.51
CA ILE A 132 -8.45 5.76 -14.66
C ILE A 132 -7.92 4.35 -14.35
N PHE A 133 -6.78 4.29 -13.68
CA PHE A 133 -6.08 3.05 -13.37
C PHE A 133 -6.06 2.81 -11.86
N ASN A 134 -6.04 1.53 -11.46
CA ASN A 134 -5.75 1.17 -10.09
C ASN A 134 -4.29 1.58 -9.78
N PRO A 135 -4.07 2.53 -8.84
CA PRO A 135 -2.74 3.07 -8.57
C PRO A 135 -1.73 1.98 -8.18
N SER A 136 -2.13 0.98 -7.37
CA SER A 136 -1.22 -0.11 -7.01
C SER A 136 -0.78 -0.91 -8.23
N ASN A 137 -1.73 -1.29 -9.10
CA ASN A 137 -1.45 -2.11 -10.27
C ASN A 137 -0.58 -1.38 -11.28
N LEU A 138 -0.80 -0.08 -11.50
CA LEU A 138 0.03 0.70 -12.42
C LEU A 138 1.49 0.74 -11.95
N GLY A 139 1.72 0.96 -10.65
CA GLY A 139 3.06 0.93 -10.08
C GLY A 139 3.72 -0.45 -10.23
N LEU A 140 2.98 -1.52 -9.94
CA LEU A 140 3.47 -2.90 -10.07
C LEU A 140 3.82 -3.26 -11.51
N VAL A 141 2.96 -2.95 -12.48
CA VAL A 141 3.22 -3.20 -13.91
C VAL A 141 4.48 -2.48 -14.37
N LEU A 142 4.63 -1.20 -13.99
CA LEU A 142 5.84 -0.45 -14.32
C LEU A 142 7.09 -1.08 -13.69
N ALA A 143 7.00 -1.55 -12.44
CA ALA A 143 8.10 -2.22 -11.76
C ALA A 143 8.50 -3.53 -12.45
N PHE A 144 7.52 -4.35 -12.85
CA PHE A 144 7.76 -5.62 -13.52
C PHE A 144 8.34 -5.44 -14.93
N VAL A 145 7.84 -4.45 -15.68
CA VAL A 145 8.34 -4.17 -17.04
C VAL A 145 9.72 -3.51 -17.01
N ALA A 146 9.96 -2.57 -16.09
CA ALA A 146 11.22 -1.81 -16.07
C ALA A 146 12.37 -2.55 -15.41
N LEU A 147 12.12 -3.28 -14.32
CA LEU A 147 13.17 -3.97 -13.56
C LEU A 147 13.32 -5.44 -13.97
N GLY A 148 12.26 -6.05 -14.50
CA GLY A 148 12.26 -7.44 -14.94
C GLY A 148 12.43 -8.48 -13.81
N PRO A 149 12.44 -9.78 -14.16
CA PRO A 149 12.47 -10.89 -13.20
C PRO A 149 13.71 -10.92 -12.30
N GLN A 150 14.79 -10.26 -12.70
CA GLN A 150 16.04 -10.22 -11.91
C GLN A 150 15.87 -9.47 -10.57
N TYR A 151 14.92 -8.55 -10.50
CA TYR A 151 14.72 -7.67 -9.36
C TYR A 151 13.28 -7.68 -8.82
N THR A 152 12.31 -8.00 -9.66
CA THR A 152 10.90 -8.04 -9.29
C THR A 152 10.22 -9.29 -9.81
N GLU A 153 9.53 -9.99 -8.93
CA GLU A 153 8.73 -11.16 -9.25
C GLU A 153 7.29 -10.89 -8.78
N PRO A 154 6.27 -11.20 -9.60
CA PRO A 154 4.90 -11.26 -9.10
C PRO A 154 4.78 -12.41 -8.10
N GLN A 155 4.00 -12.25 -7.04
CA GLN A 155 3.64 -13.38 -6.20
C GLN A 155 2.84 -14.39 -7.02
N ASP A 156 3.40 -15.59 -7.16
CA ASP A 156 2.70 -16.72 -7.75
C ASP A 156 1.63 -17.22 -6.77
N LEU A 157 0.37 -16.82 -7.02
CA LEU A 157 -0.82 -17.35 -6.35
C LEU A 157 -1.37 -18.55 -7.14
N TRP A 158 -0.47 -19.43 -7.57
CA TRP A 158 -0.79 -20.56 -8.42
C TRP A 158 -0.80 -21.84 -7.57
N TRP A 159 -2.00 -22.38 -7.33
CA TRP A 159 -2.22 -23.58 -6.51
C TRP A 159 -2.27 -24.89 -7.31
N ILE A 160 -2.25 -24.80 -8.64
CA ILE A 160 -2.25 -26.00 -9.50
C ILE A 160 -0.81 -26.44 -9.68
N PRO A 161 -0.43 -27.70 -9.39
CA PRO A 161 0.89 -28.19 -9.76
C PRO A 161 1.04 -28.02 -11.26
N MET A 162 1.94 -27.13 -11.71
CA MET A 162 2.42 -27.24 -13.08
C MET A 162 3.20 -28.55 -13.11
N GLY A 163 2.62 -29.55 -13.77
CA GLY A 163 3.11 -30.92 -13.76
C GLY A 163 4.61 -30.96 -14.05
N GLN A 164 5.31 -31.81 -13.29
CA GLN A 164 6.66 -32.24 -13.61
C GLN A 164 6.70 -32.94 -14.97
#